data_AF-M2BEH6-F1
#
_entry.id   AF-M2BEH6-F1
#
_cell.length_a   1.000
_cell.length_b   1.000
_cell.length_c   1.000
_cell.angle_alpha   90.00
_cell.angle_beta   90.00
_cell.angle_gamma   90.00
#
_symmetry.space_group_name_H-M   'P 1'
#
loop_
_entity.id
_entity.type
_entity.pdbx_description
1 polymer ?
#
loop_
_entity_poly.entity_id
_entity_poly.type
_entity_poly.pdbx_seq_one_letter_code
_entity_poly.pdbx_strand_id
1 'polypeptide(L)'
;MENFLMSVSMFFYRVQDKVSMTMSFFVMAACIIGIVLVLFFASTKLRKINAVLAIVLSTALSCILMIPLMTAFNSFVNKKVVNEVTDSQLAEIEARKAQIKLLAANQELKEKEKEILDNKINMQKQSIEINGLEDSLRVLQNTQLNMQSFKEILELGLLEANLKQTTLYRKQLSGISTGMGLKADQYYDEGLVILSHDIDAKFGVDLKKIKITVSKDFPNILWIKDIQPKFLGASKNKHVKEVAEIRRVDIKNNIKTYNILNGQSEVKKANQYADLCEQEYQTRLSQGLETNFMNDAVLKLAENFIKLILSPLKKEIRFDSGRDRDTMSLEEYIETELKEIQAKRLELEDSNKILDSETQTKEKELENLKSKIGD
;
A
#
# COMPACT_ATOMS: atom_id res chain seq x y z
N MET A 1 -74.80 -66.94 22.94
CA MET A 1 -73.63 -67.55 22.26
C MET A 1 -72.68 -66.48 21.74
N GLU A 2 -73.17 -65.36 21.22
CA GLU A 2 -72.35 -64.22 20.76
C GLU A 2 -71.48 -63.57 21.85
N ASN A 3 -72.01 -63.34 23.05
CA ASN A 3 -71.22 -62.75 24.16
C ASN A 3 -70.02 -63.63 24.61
N PHE A 4 -70.11 -64.95 24.44
CA PHE A 4 -69.02 -65.87 24.79
C PHE A 4 -67.94 -65.86 23.71
N LEU A 5 -68.32 -65.92 22.42
CA LEU A 5 -67.39 -65.82 21.30
C LEU A 5 -66.69 -64.46 21.26
N MET A 6 -67.41 -63.37 21.57
CA MET A 6 -66.84 -62.02 21.61
C MET A 6 -65.87 -61.85 22.78
N SER A 7 -66.19 -62.40 23.97
CA SER A 7 -65.28 -62.41 25.14
C SER A 7 -64.01 -63.22 24.87
N VAL A 8 -64.14 -64.39 24.24
CA VAL A 8 -63.00 -65.23 23.86
C VAL A 8 -62.13 -64.53 22.80
N SER A 9 -62.73 -63.87 21.81
CA SER A 9 -61.98 -63.11 20.80
C SER A 9 -61.23 -61.92 21.38
N MET A 10 -61.83 -61.14 22.30
CA MET A 10 -61.16 -60.03 23.00
C MET A 10 -60.04 -60.51 23.93
N PHE A 11 -60.23 -61.66 24.58
CA PHE A 11 -59.19 -62.27 25.40
C PHE A 11 -57.97 -62.65 24.54
N PHE A 12 -58.19 -63.29 23.38
CA PHE A 12 -57.10 -63.60 22.45
C PHE A 12 -56.43 -62.36 21.85
N TYR A 13 -57.19 -61.30 21.57
CA TYR A 13 -56.64 -60.03 21.07
C TYR A 13 -55.75 -59.33 22.11
N ARG A 14 -56.14 -59.32 23.39
CA ARG A 14 -55.29 -58.78 24.48
C ARG A 14 -54.05 -59.62 24.75
N VAL A 15 -54.12 -60.93 24.52
CA VAL A 15 -52.96 -61.83 24.62
C VAL A 15 -51.99 -61.54 23.48
N GLN A 16 -52.48 -61.24 22.27
CA GLN A 16 -51.65 -60.93 21.10
C GLN A 16 -50.65 -59.78 21.34
N ASP A 17 -51.05 -58.73 22.06
CA ASP A 17 -50.19 -57.58 22.36
C ASP A 17 -49.12 -57.87 23.42
N LYS A 18 -49.41 -58.74 24.40
CA LYS A 18 -48.52 -59.03 25.54
C LYS A 18 -47.53 -60.18 25.33
N VAL A 19 -47.68 -60.95 24.26
CA VAL A 19 -46.83 -62.14 24.00
C VAL A 19 -45.58 -61.74 23.22
N SER A 20 -44.39 -62.06 23.76
CA SER A 20 -43.10 -61.83 23.08
C SER A 20 -42.97 -62.72 21.84
N MET A 21 -42.04 -62.38 20.93
CA MET A 21 -41.77 -63.17 19.73
C MET A 21 -41.39 -64.62 20.08
N THR A 22 -40.58 -64.81 21.13
CA THR A 22 -40.20 -66.11 21.69
C THR A 22 -41.40 -66.87 22.21
N MET A 23 -42.30 -66.21 22.95
CA MET A 23 -43.48 -66.86 23.50
C MET A 23 -44.52 -67.22 22.43
N SER A 24 -44.63 -66.43 21.36
CA SER A 24 -45.46 -66.77 20.19
C SER A 24 -44.94 -68.02 19.47
N PHE A 25 -43.62 -68.17 19.35
CA PHE A 25 -42.99 -69.37 18.78
C PHE A 25 -43.28 -70.63 19.63
N PHE A 26 -43.15 -70.53 20.95
CA PHE A 26 -43.47 -71.64 21.86
C PHE A 26 -44.95 -72.03 21.79
N VAL A 27 -45.87 -71.07 21.72
CA VAL A 27 -47.31 -71.34 21.55
C VAL A 27 -47.60 -72.02 20.22
N MET A 28 -46.99 -71.57 19.11
CA MET A 28 -47.15 -72.22 17.81
C MET A 28 -46.66 -73.68 17.85
N ALA A 29 -45.47 -73.93 18.40
CA ALA A 29 -44.92 -75.28 18.53
C ALA A 29 -45.81 -76.18 19.40
N ALA A 30 -46.29 -75.68 20.54
CA ALA A 30 -47.17 -76.42 21.44
C ALA A 30 -48.53 -76.75 20.79
N CYS A 31 -49.13 -75.83 20.03
CA CYS A 31 -50.39 -76.07 19.32
C CYS A 31 -50.22 -77.10 18.20
N ILE A 32 -49.13 -77.04 17.42
CA ILE A 32 -48.83 -78.04 16.37
C ILE A 32 -48.64 -79.43 17.00
N ILE A 33 -47.84 -79.53 18.05
CA ILE A 33 -47.63 -80.79 18.79
C ILE A 33 -48.96 -81.30 19.37
N GLY A 34 -49.78 -80.41 19.93
CA GLY A 34 -51.11 -80.73 20.45
C GLY A 34 -52.04 -81.29 19.37
N ILE A 35 -52.08 -80.68 18.17
CA ILE A 35 -52.89 -81.18 17.04
C ILE A 35 -52.42 -82.58 16.62
N VAL A 36 -51.11 -82.79 16.51
CA VAL A 36 -50.53 -84.10 16.16
C VAL A 36 -50.89 -85.16 17.22
N LEU A 37 -50.82 -84.82 18.50
CA LEU A 37 -51.19 -85.71 19.61
C LEU A 37 -52.69 -86.03 19.61
N VAL A 38 -53.55 -85.05 19.35
CA VAL A 38 -55.01 -85.24 19.24
C VAL A 38 -55.35 -86.17 18.08
N LEU A 39 -54.73 -85.96 16.90
CA LEU A 39 -54.91 -86.83 15.74
C LEU A 39 -54.38 -88.25 15.99
N PHE A 40 -53.22 -88.37 16.64
CA PHE A 40 -52.65 -89.66 17.03
C PHE A 40 -53.56 -90.40 18.01
N PHE A 41 -54.07 -89.73 19.05
CA PHE A 41 -54.96 -90.34 20.04
C PHE A 41 -56.31 -90.73 19.45
N ALA A 42 -56.86 -89.88 18.56
CA ALA A 42 -58.08 -90.18 17.81
C ALA A 42 -57.91 -91.42 16.94
N SER A 43 -56.79 -91.53 16.20
CA SER A 43 -56.52 -92.64 15.28
C SER A 43 -56.23 -93.98 15.97
N THR A 44 -55.58 -93.97 17.14
CA THR A 44 -55.11 -95.18 17.82
C THR A 44 -56.05 -95.71 18.90
N LYS A 45 -56.63 -94.84 19.73
CA LYS A 45 -57.44 -95.23 20.89
C LYS A 45 -58.94 -95.04 20.66
N LEU A 46 -59.36 -93.88 20.17
CA LEU A 46 -60.78 -93.54 20.05
C LEU A 46 -61.46 -94.23 18.86
N ARG A 47 -60.75 -94.42 17.75
CA ARG A 47 -61.24 -95.10 16.54
C ARG A 47 -61.68 -96.56 16.80
N LYS A 48 -61.08 -97.24 17.79
CA LYS A 48 -61.47 -98.62 18.20
C LYS A 48 -62.80 -98.68 18.95
N ILE A 49 -63.24 -97.56 19.52
CA ILE A 49 -64.46 -97.48 20.33
C ILE A 49 -65.62 -96.99 19.46
N ASN A 50 -65.45 -95.87 18.74
CA ASN A 50 -66.46 -95.35 17.82
C ASN A 50 -65.82 -94.43 16.77
N ALA A 51 -65.90 -94.81 15.50
CA ALA A 51 -65.21 -94.13 14.40
C ALA A 51 -65.75 -92.71 14.13
N VAL A 52 -67.07 -92.51 14.24
CA VAL A 52 -67.70 -91.20 13.98
C VAL A 52 -67.32 -90.20 15.08
N LEU A 53 -67.34 -90.65 16.33
CA LEU A 53 -66.96 -89.83 17.48
C LEU A 53 -65.49 -89.41 17.41
N ALA A 54 -64.60 -90.30 16.97
CA ALA A 54 -63.17 -90.01 16.81
C ALA A 54 -62.93 -88.90 15.78
N ILE A 55 -63.63 -88.95 14.65
CA ILE A 55 -63.53 -87.93 13.59
C ILE A 55 -64.05 -86.59 14.14
N VAL A 56 -65.26 -86.54 14.69
CA VAL A 56 -65.87 -85.30 15.18
C VAL A 56 -65.03 -84.63 16.28
N LEU A 57 -64.56 -85.38 17.28
CA LEU A 57 -63.71 -84.81 18.34
C LEU A 57 -62.34 -84.37 17.80
N SER A 58 -61.72 -85.14 16.91
CA SER A 58 -60.41 -84.77 16.35
C SER A 58 -60.49 -83.49 15.52
N THR A 59 -61.54 -83.32 14.72
CA THR A 59 -61.77 -82.12 13.92
C THR A 59 -62.11 -80.93 14.82
N ALA A 60 -62.98 -81.12 15.81
CA ALA A 60 -63.36 -80.05 16.75
C ALA A 60 -62.16 -79.55 17.57
N LEU A 61 -61.37 -80.45 18.18
CA LEU A 61 -60.19 -80.05 18.94
C LEU A 61 -59.09 -79.44 18.05
N SER A 62 -58.90 -79.97 16.83
CA SER A 62 -57.93 -79.39 15.89
C SER A 62 -58.33 -77.97 15.47
N CYS A 63 -59.63 -77.73 15.21
CA CYS A 63 -60.15 -76.39 14.92
C CYS A 63 -59.99 -75.44 16.12
N ILE A 64 -60.19 -75.92 17.35
CA ILE A 64 -59.98 -75.11 18.57
C ILE A 64 -58.51 -74.74 18.73
N LEU A 65 -57.58 -75.64 18.40
CA LEU A 65 -56.13 -75.38 18.46
C LEU A 65 -55.61 -74.51 17.30
N MET A 66 -56.32 -74.43 16.18
CA MET A 66 -55.96 -73.56 15.05
C MET A 66 -56.15 -72.07 15.35
N ILE A 67 -57.10 -71.70 16.21
CA ILE A 67 -57.37 -70.30 16.59
C ILE A 67 -56.14 -69.67 17.27
N PRO A 68 -55.60 -70.23 18.38
CA PRO A 68 -54.40 -69.69 19.02
C PRO A 68 -53.14 -69.83 18.15
N LEU A 69 -53.09 -70.84 17.26
CA LEU A 69 -51.98 -70.99 16.30
C LEU A 69 -51.93 -69.82 15.31
N MET A 70 -53.07 -69.46 14.71
CA MET A 70 -53.13 -68.37 13.73
C MET A 70 -52.93 -66.99 14.35
N THR A 71 -53.40 -66.76 15.58
CA THR A 71 -53.14 -65.49 16.28
C THR A 71 -51.66 -65.35 16.67
N ALA A 72 -51.01 -66.43 17.11
CA ALA A 72 -49.57 -66.44 17.41
C ALA A 72 -48.72 -66.23 16.14
N PHE A 73 -49.11 -66.84 15.01
CA PHE A 73 -48.45 -66.66 13.72
C PHE A 73 -48.55 -65.21 13.21
N ASN A 74 -49.75 -64.63 13.25
CA ASN A 74 -49.97 -63.25 12.81
C ASN A 74 -49.20 -62.24 13.69
N SER A 75 -49.13 -62.47 15.01
CA SER A 75 -48.32 -61.66 15.93
C SER A 75 -46.81 -61.77 15.62
N PHE A 76 -46.33 -62.98 15.35
CA PHE A 76 -44.93 -63.23 15.00
C PHE A 76 -44.53 -62.52 13.69
N VAL A 77 -45.34 -62.66 12.64
CA VAL A 77 -45.06 -62.04 11.32
C VAL A 77 -45.11 -60.51 11.43
N ASN A 78 -46.14 -59.94 12.05
CA ASN A 78 -46.24 -58.49 12.21
C ASN A 78 -45.09 -57.91 13.03
N LYS A 79 -44.72 -58.53 14.15
CA LYS A 79 -43.59 -58.06 14.98
C LYS A 79 -42.25 -58.22 14.26
N LYS A 80 -42.07 -59.28 13.47
CA LYS A 80 -40.84 -59.47 12.69
C LYS A 80 -40.69 -58.42 11.58
N VAL A 81 -41.75 -58.18 10.80
CA VAL A 81 -41.74 -57.19 9.71
C VAL A 81 -41.57 -55.77 10.25
N VAL A 82 -42.26 -55.43 11.35
CA VAL A 82 -42.12 -54.11 12.00
C VAL A 82 -40.69 -53.94 12.53
N ASN A 83 -40.10 -54.94 13.18
CA ASN A 83 -38.72 -54.84 13.66
C ASN A 83 -37.71 -54.69 12.51
N GLU A 84 -37.80 -55.50 11.45
CA GLU A 84 -36.88 -55.40 10.30
C GLU A 84 -36.97 -54.04 9.58
N VAL A 85 -38.19 -53.50 9.41
CA VAL A 85 -38.38 -52.17 8.80
C VAL A 85 -37.87 -51.05 9.72
N THR A 86 -38.11 -51.17 11.04
CA THR A 86 -37.66 -50.17 12.01
C THR A 86 -36.13 -50.16 12.12
N ASP A 87 -35.50 -51.34 12.17
CA ASP A 87 -34.04 -51.49 12.21
C ASP A 87 -33.39 -50.97 10.91
N SER A 88 -33.98 -51.26 9.76
CA SER A 88 -33.50 -50.73 8.47
C SER A 88 -33.60 -49.21 8.38
N GLN A 89 -34.69 -48.62 8.87
CA GLN A 89 -34.85 -47.16 8.88
C GLN A 89 -33.92 -46.49 9.89
N LEU A 90 -33.69 -47.11 11.05
CA LEU A 90 -32.73 -46.62 12.04
C LEU A 90 -31.31 -46.61 11.47
N ALA A 91 -30.90 -47.71 10.80
CA ALA A 91 -29.61 -47.79 10.13
C ALA A 91 -29.46 -46.76 9.00
N GLU A 92 -30.51 -46.51 8.20
CA GLU A 92 -30.48 -45.48 7.16
C GLU A 92 -30.39 -44.06 7.76
N ILE A 93 -31.10 -43.80 8.85
CA ILE A 93 -31.03 -42.51 9.57
C ILE A 93 -29.64 -42.29 10.16
N GLU A 94 -29.02 -43.31 10.74
CA GLU A 94 -27.65 -43.24 11.25
C GLU A 94 -26.64 -43.01 10.13
N ALA A 95 -26.77 -43.71 9.00
CA ALA A 95 -25.92 -43.52 7.82
C ALA A 95 -26.06 -42.10 7.25
N ARG A 96 -27.28 -41.55 7.15
CA ARG A 96 -27.50 -40.16 6.72
C ARG A 96 -26.94 -39.15 7.71
N LYS A 97 -27.09 -39.36 9.01
CA LYS A 97 -26.48 -38.51 10.04
C LYS A 97 -24.96 -38.50 9.93
N ALA A 98 -24.34 -39.66 9.70
CA ALA A 98 -22.90 -39.76 9.46
C ALA A 98 -22.46 -39.01 8.20
N GLN A 99 -23.21 -39.14 7.08
CA GLN A 99 -22.93 -38.39 5.85
C GLN A 99 -23.04 -36.87 6.03
N ILE A 100 -24.07 -36.38 6.73
CA ILE A 100 -24.25 -34.95 7.02
C ILE A 100 -23.07 -34.43 7.84
N LYS A 101 -22.63 -35.18 8.86
CA LYS A 101 -21.48 -34.83 9.69
C LYS A 101 -20.19 -34.74 8.88
N LEU A 102 -19.96 -35.70 7.96
CA LEU A 102 -18.79 -35.71 7.08
C LEU A 102 -18.82 -34.55 6.08
N LEU A 103 -20.00 -34.22 5.54
CA LEU A 103 -20.17 -33.11 4.60
C LEU A 103 -19.96 -31.75 5.28
N ALA A 104 -20.47 -31.55 6.49
CA ALA A 104 -20.23 -30.35 7.30
C ALA A 104 -18.73 -30.19 7.65
N ALA A 105 -18.07 -31.28 8.06
CA ALA A 105 -16.64 -31.27 8.35
C ALA A 105 -15.78 -30.96 7.11
N ASN A 106 -16.16 -31.46 5.94
CA ASN A 106 -15.50 -31.12 4.67
C ASN A 106 -15.72 -29.66 4.24
N GLN A 107 -16.87 -29.06 4.57
CA GLN A 107 -17.10 -27.63 4.33
C GLN A 107 -16.21 -26.76 5.24
N GLU A 108 -16.15 -27.08 6.53
CA GLU A 108 -15.25 -26.41 7.49
C GLU A 108 -13.78 -26.52 7.05
N LEU A 109 -13.37 -27.68 6.55
CA LEU A 109 -12.04 -27.92 5.97
C LEU A 109 -11.74 -26.94 4.82
N LYS A 110 -12.66 -26.83 3.85
CA LYS A 110 -12.51 -25.95 2.69
C LYS A 110 -12.49 -24.47 3.07
N GLU A 111 -13.29 -24.07 4.05
CA GLU A 111 -13.30 -22.70 4.56
C GLU A 111 -11.97 -22.35 5.21
N LYS A 112 -11.44 -23.21 6.10
CA LYS A 112 -10.13 -23.00 6.72
C LYS A 112 -8.99 -23.00 5.70
N GLU A 113 -9.01 -23.89 4.69
CA GLU A 113 -8.03 -23.89 3.61
C GLU A 113 -8.04 -22.59 2.81
N LYS A 114 -9.24 -22.04 2.53
CA LYS A 114 -9.40 -20.77 1.85
C LYS A 114 -8.85 -19.61 2.68
N GLU A 115 -9.17 -19.56 3.97
CA GLU A 115 -8.66 -18.50 4.86
C GLU A 115 -7.12 -18.52 4.97
N ILE A 116 -6.51 -19.70 5.06
CA ILE A 116 -5.04 -19.85 5.06
C ILE A 116 -4.45 -19.33 3.75
N LEU A 117 -5.08 -19.66 2.61
CA LEU A 117 -4.62 -19.18 1.30
C LEU A 117 -4.74 -17.66 1.17
N ASP A 118 -5.87 -17.07 1.61
CA ASP A 118 -6.10 -15.63 1.58
C ASP A 118 -5.08 -14.90 2.48
N ASN A 119 -4.78 -15.43 3.67
CA ASN A 119 -3.74 -14.89 4.54
C ASN A 119 -2.36 -14.93 3.87
N LYS A 120 -1.97 -16.05 3.25
CA LYS A 120 -0.69 -16.17 2.52
C LYS A 120 -0.58 -15.18 1.36
N ILE A 121 -1.67 -14.99 0.60
CA ILE A 121 -1.70 -14.01 -0.50
C ILE A 121 -1.55 -12.58 0.04
N ASN A 122 -2.22 -12.25 1.15
CA ASN A 122 -2.10 -10.93 1.76
C ASN A 122 -0.67 -10.68 2.28
N MET A 123 -0.05 -11.67 2.93
CA MET A 123 1.34 -11.56 3.35
C MET A 123 2.30 -11.36 2.17
N GLN A 124 2.09 -12.08 1.06
CA GLN A 124 2.89 -11.89 -0.16
C GLN A 124 2.75 -10.46 -0.72
N LYS A 125 1.53 -9.92 -0.76
CA LYS A 125 1.29 -8.53 -1.18
C LYS A 125 2.00 -7.54 -0.27
N GLN A 126 1.87 -7.71 1.04
CA GLN A 126 2.55 -6.86 2.02
C GLN A 126 4.08 -6.99 1.92
N SER A 127 4.62 -8.18 1.65
CA SER A 127 6.06 -8.38 1.44
C SER A 127 6.58 -7.68 0.18
N ILE A 128 5.81 -7.68 -0.92
CA ILE A 128 6.14 -6.90 -2.13
C ILE A 128 6.16 -5.40 -1.79
N GLU A 129 5.18 -4.92 -1.02
CA GLU A 129 5.14 -3.52 -0.59
C GLU A 129 6.33 -3.16 0.31
N ILE A 130 6.68 -4.01 1.29
CA ILE A 130 7.86 -3.84 2.15
C ILE A 130 9.12 -3.71 1.31
N ASN A 131 9.35 -4.59 0.33
CA ASN A 131 10.52 -4.49 -0.55
C ASN A 131 10.56 -3.16 -1.31
N GLY A 132 9.40 -2.67 -1.80
CA GLY A 132 9.31 -1.36 -2.43
C GLY A 132 9.60 -0.20 -1.48
N LEU A 133 9.20 -0.30 -0.22
CA LEU A 133 9.52 0.68 0.83
C LEU A 133 11.00 0.63 1.19
N GLU A 134 11.63 -0.55 1.25
CA GLU A 134 13.07 -0.71 1.49
C GLU A 134 13.91 -0.07 0.39
N ASP A 135 13.53 -0.27 -0.87
CA ASP A 135 14.18 0.40 -2.00
C ASP A 135 14.06 1.92 -1.88
N SER A 136 12.88 2.41 -1.49
CA SER A 136 12.62 3.84 -1.29
C SER A 136 13.45 4.41 -0.14
N LEU A 137 13.56 3.69 0.99
CA LEU A 137 14.42 4.06 2.12
C LEU A 137 15.89 4.11 1.71
N ARG A 138 16.38 3.09 1.00
CA ARG A 138 17.76 3.04 0.52
C ARG A 138 18.08 4.25 -0.36
N VAL A 139 17.16 4.60 -1.25
CA VAL A 139 17.30 5.77 -2.12
C VAL A 139 17.33 7.06 -1.31
N LEU A 140 16.37 7.27 -0.40
CA LEU A 140 16.30 8.46 0.44
C LEU A 140 17.53 8.61 1.36
N GLN A 141 18.01 7.52 1.95
CA GLN A 141 19.21 7.50 2.78
C GLN A 141 20.45 7.89 1.97
N ASN A 142 20.60 7.35 0.75
CA ASN A 142 21.70 7.75 -0.13
C ASN A 142 21.61 9.24 -0.50
N THR A 143 20.41 9.74 -0.79
CA THR A 143 20.20 11.18 -1.06
C THR A 143 20.55 12.03 0.16
N GLN A 144 20.18 11.60 1.37
CA GLN A 144 20.51 12.27 2.63
C GLN A 144 22.04 12.31 2.86
N LEU A 145 22.74 11.19 2.66
CA LEU A 145 24.19 11.11 2.81
C LEU A 145 24.93 12.05 1.84
N ASN A 146 24.44 12.17 0.61
CA ASN A 146 25.03 13.02 -0.41
C ASN A 146 24.64 14.51 -0.29
N MET A 147 23.71 14.85 0.61
CA MET A 147 23.17 16.20 0.75
C MET A 147 24.27 17.23 1.03
N GLN A 148 25.25 16.87 1.87
CA GLN A 148 26.37 17.76 2.19
C GLN A 148 27.21 18.10 0.94
N SER A 149 27.48 17.11 0.08
CA SER A 149 28.19 17.33 -1.17
C SER A 149 27.38 18.15 -2.17
N PHE A 150 26.07 17.92 -2.27
CA PHE A 150 25.18 18.75 -3.09
C PHE A 150 25.15 20.20 -2.62
N LYS A 151 25.24 20.39 -1.30
CA LYS A 151 25.31 21.71 -0.70
C LYS A 151 26.56 22.46 -1.02
N GLU A 152 27.70 21.79 -0.94
CA GLU A 152 28.96 22.37 -1.38
C GLU A 152 28.91 22.76 -2.87
N ILE A 153 28.32 21.94 -3.75
CA ILE A 153 28.21 22.27 -5.18
C ILE A 153 27.35 23.52 -5.41
N LEU A 154 26.17 23.60 -4.79
CA LEU A 154 25.26 24.72 -4.99
C LEU A 154 25.75 26.00 -4.30
N GLU A 155 26.40 25.89 -3.14
CA GLU A 155 26.87 27.03 -2.35
C GLU A 155 28.27 27.52 -2.72
N LEU A 156 29.16 26.68 -3.25
CA LEU A 156 30.56 27.04 -3.57
C LEU A 156 30.81 27.38 -5.05
N GLY A 157 29.93 26.96 -5.96
CA GLY A 157 30.06 27.30 -7.37
C GLY A 157 29.34 26.32 -8.30
N LEU A 158 28.06 26.57 -8.54
CA LEU A 158 27.27 25.86 -9.55
C LEU A 158 27.76 26.20 -10.98
N LEU A 159 28.25 27.42 -11.17
CA LEU A 159 28.75 27.92 -12.45
C LEU A 159 29.97 28.80 -12.23
N GLU A 160 31.03 28.55 -12.98
CA GLU A 160 32.17 29.44 -13.13
C GLU A 160 32.20 29.97 -14.57
N ALA A 161 32.31 31.29 -14.73
CA ALA A 161 32.32 31.94 -16.03
C ALA A 161 33.42 32.99 -16.12
N ASN A 162 34.16 32.97 -17.23
CA ASN A 162 35.07 34.06 -17.57
C ASN A 162 34.25 35.19 -18.23
N LEU A 163 34.25 36.36 -17.61
CA LEU A 163 33.53 37.55 -18.05
C LEU A 163 34.53 38.62 -18.45
N LYS A 164 34.39 39.11 -19.69
CA LYS A 164 35.07 40.30 -20.16
C LYS A 164 34.07 41.43 -20.29
N GLN A 165 34.23 42.45 -19.47
CA GLN A 165 33.31 43.58 -19.40
C GLN A 165 34.08 44.87 -19.59
N THR A 166 33.60 45.76 -20.45
CA THR A 166 34.18 47.09 -20.65
C THR A 166 33.15 48.13 -20.28
N THR A 167 33.50 48.99 -19.32
CA THR A 167 32.61 50.02 -18.79
C THR A 167 33.15 51.40 -19.13
N LEU A 168 32.25 52.28 -19.54
CA LEU A 168 32.55 53.66 -19.87
C LEU A 168 31.94 54.59 -18.81
N TYR A 169 32.79 55.41 -18.21
CA TYR A 169 32.42 56.39 -17.21
C TYR A 169 32.62 57.80 -17.77
N ARG A 170 31.59 58.62 -17.63
CA ARG A 170 31.61 60.03 -18.02
C ARG A 170 31.06 60.87 -16.90
N LYS A 171 31.80 61.89 -16.47
CA LYS A 171 31.36 62.80 -15.42
C LYS A 171 31.85 64.21 -15.70
N GLN A 172 30.94 65.17 -15.63
CA GLN A 172 31.28 66.58 -15.58
C GLN A 172 32.01 66.87 -14.26
N LEU A 173 33.27 67.31 -14.35
CA LEU A 173 34.15 67.55 -13.20
C LEU A 173 34.20 69.02 -12.79
N SER A 174 33.83 69.94 -13.68
CA SER A 174 33.74 71.38 -13.40
C SER A 174 32.33 71.91 -13.58
N GLY A 175 32.03 73.07 -13.00
CA GLY A 175 30.84 73.84 -13.36
C GLY A 175 30.87 74.27 -14.84
N ILE A 176 29.71 74.63 -15.37
CA ILE A 176 29.59 75.23 -16.71
C ILE A 176 30.06 76.68 -16.62
N SER A 177 31.05 77.03 -17.42
CA SER A 177 31.60 78.37 -17.53
C SER A 177 31.20 79.02 -18.86
N THR A 178 30.98 80.33 -18.85
CA THR A 178 30.74 81.10 -20.07
C THR A 178 32.04 81.21 -20.87
N GLY A 179 32.00 80.83 -22.14
CA GLY A 179 33.14 80.96 -23.05
C GLY A 179 33.22 82.35 -23.69
N MET A 180 34.39 82.72 -24.22
CA MET A 180 34.49 83.86 -25.11
C MET A 180 33.99 83.42 -26.49
N GLY A 181 32.82 83.91 -26.92
CA GLY A 181 32.03 83.44 -28.09
C GLY A 181 32.75 83.29 -29.44
N LEU A 182 34.02 83.73 -29.55
CA LEU A 182 34.90 83.36 -30.66
C LEU A 182 35.24 81.86 -30.67
N LYS A 183 35.53 81.25 -29.52
CA LYS A 183 35.93 79.83 -29.39
C LYS A 183 34.78 78.92 -28.92
N ALA A 184 34.04 79.35 -27.91
CA ALA A 184 32.91 78.61 -27.33
C ALA A 184 31.94 79.58 -26.65
N ASP A 185 30.65 79.25 -26.62
CA ASP A 185 29.63 79.97 -25.86
C ASP A 185 29.64 79.52 -24.39
N GLN A 186 29.86 78.22 -24.17
CA GLN A 186 30.00 77.60 -22.85
C GLN A 186 31.08 76.52 -22.88
N TYR A 187 31.72 76.27 -21.75
CA TYR A 187 32.65 75.15 -21.61
C TYR A 187 32.62 74.53 -20.22
N TYR A 188 32.98 73.25 -20.14
CA TYR A 188 33.21 72.54 -18.89
C TYR A 188 34.23 71.42 -19.11
N ASP A 189 34.86 70.96 -18.03
CA ASP A 189 35.77 69.83 -18.05
C ASP A 189 35.01 68.55 -17.67
N GLU A 190 35.22 67.49 -18.44
CA GLU A 190 34.62 66.17 -18.31
C GLU A 190 35.73 65.13 -18.12
N GLY A 191 35.56 64.22 -17.17
CA GLY A 191 36.37 63.01 -17.07
C GLY A 191 35.77 61.92 -17.96
N LEU A 192 36.59 61.31 -18.80
CA LEU A 192 36.27 60.06 -19.51
C LEU A 192 37.21 58.98 -19.00
N VAL A 193 36.63 57.89 -18.53
CA VAL A 193 37.37 56.68 -18.15
C VAL A 193 36.74 55.48 -18.85
N ILE A 194 37.57 54.62 -19.44
CA ILE A 194 37.17 53.32 -19.97
C ILE A 194 37.98 52.26 -19.24
N LEU A 195 37.28 51.37 -18.52
CA LEU A 195 37.88 50.26 -17.80
C LEU A 195 37.42 48.94 -18.42
N SER A 196 38.37 48.07 -18.74
CA SER A 196 38.10 46.68 -19.11
C SER A 196 38.39 45.79 -17.90
N HIS A 197 37.49 44.86 -17.60
CA HIS A 197 37.60 43.88 -16.53
C HIS A 197 37.57 42.47 -17.12
N ASP A 198 38.50 41.62 -16.65
CA ASP A 198 38.59 40.19 -16.94
C ASP A 198 38.41 39.44 -15.62
N ILE A 199 37.23 38.86 -15.46
CA ILE A 199 36.71 38.32 -14.19
C ILE A 199 36.42 36.84 -14.35
N ASP A 200 36.98 36.01 -13.47
CA ASP A 200 36.53 34.62 -13.31
C ASP A 200 35.50 34.60 -12.19
N ALA A 201 34.23 34.68 -12.57
CA ALA A 201 33.10 34.85 -11.67
C ALA A 201 32.51 33.48 -11.28
N LYS A 202 32.21 33.33 -9.99
CA LYS A 202 31.55 32.13 -9.44
C LYS A 202 30.13 32.45 -9.01
N PHE A 203 29.22 31.56 -9.38
CA PHE A 203 27.80 31.68 -9.13
C PHE A 203 27.24 30.42 -8.48
N GLY A 204 26.22 30.59 -7.66
CA GLY A 204 25.54 29.49 -7.00
C GLY A 204 24.15 29.87 -6.52
N VAL A 205 23.60 29.04 -5.64
CA VAL A 205 22.31 29.25 -4.99
C VAL A 205 22.41 28.85 -3.52
N ASP A 206 21.63 29.51 -2.68
CA ASP A 206 21.53 29.18 -1.26
C ASP A 206 20.47 28.10 -1.05
N LEU A 207 20.89 26.86 -0.82
CA LEU A 207 19.99 25.73 -0.58
C LEU A 207 19.07 25.93 0.62
N LYS A 208 19.51 26.65 1.65
CA LYS A 208 18.70 26.87 2.86
C LYS A 208 17.45 27.69 2.58
N LYS A 209 17.50 28.49 1.52
CA LYS A 209 16.36 29.29 1.05
C LYS A 209 15.42 28.50 0.16
N ILE A 210 15.87 27.41 -0.44
CA ILE A 210 15.03 26.58 -1.29
C ILE A 210 13.97 25.90 -0.44
N LYS A 211 12.72 26.04 -0.87
CA LYS A 211 11.54 25.51 -0.20
C LYS A 211 10.90 24.41 -1.02
N ILE A 212 10.42 23.37 -0.34
CA ILE A 212 9.72 22.23 -0.92
C ILE A 212 8.33 22.16 -0.32
N THR A 213 7.35 21.91 -1.19
CA THR A 213 5.97 21.64 -0.81
C THR A 213 5.45 20.45 -1.62
N VAL A 214 4.81 19.50 -0.94
CA VAL A 214 4.09 18.41 -1.60
C VAL A 214 2.72 18.92 -2.05
N SER A 215 2.33 18.66 -3.30
CA SER A 215 1.01 19.06 -3.80
C SER A 215 -0.10 18.35 -3.04
N LYS A 216 -1.09 19.12 -2.56
CA LYS A 216 -2.28 18.60 -1.88
C LYS A 216 -3.19 17.80 -2.81
N ASP A 217 -3.31 18.23 -4.07
CA ASP A 217 -4.14 17.58 -5.07
C ASP A 217 -3.46 16.33 -5.64
N PHE A 218 -2.13 16.35 -5.75
CA PHE A 218 -1.34 15.26 -6.34
C PHE A 218 -0.09 14.95 -5.50
N PRO A 219 -0.16 13.99 -4.56
CA PRO A 219 0.96 13.64 -3.67
C PRO A 219 2.26 13.17 -4.36
N ASN A 220 2.21 12.96 -5.68
CA ASN A 220 3.38 12.63 -6.49
C ASN A 220 4.14 13.87 -7.02
N ILE A 221 3.63 15.08 -6.81
CA ILE A 221 4.23 16.32 -7.31
C ILE A 221 4.92 17.06 -6.16
N LEU A 222 6.19 17.39 -6.35
CA LEU A 222 6.96 18.27 -5.49
C LEU A 222 7.12 19.64 -6.14
N TRP A 223 6.70 20.68 -5.43
CA TRP A 223 6.91 22.07 -5.81
C TRP A 223 8.17 22.60 -5.13
N ILE A 224 9.13 23.02 -5.94
CA ILE A 224 10.37 23.67 -5.51
C ILE A 224 10.24 25.17 -5.70
N LYS A 225 10.57 25.93 -4.65
CA LYS A 225 10.30 27.36 -4.54
C LYS A 225 11.52 28.11 -4.00
N ASP A 226 11.53 29.43 -4.21
CA ASP A 226 12.52 30.37 -3.66
C ASP A 226 13.99 30.07 -4.03
N ILE A 227 14.23 29.56 -5.24
CA ILE A 227 15.60 29.43 -5.77
C ILE A 227 16.12 30.82 -6.09
N GLN A 228 17.12 31.28 -5.34
CA GLN A 228 17.74 32.59 -5.52
C GLN A 228 19.17 32.45 -6.05
N PRO A 229 19.42 32.78 -7.33
CA PRO A 229 20.76 32.94 -7.87
C PRO A 229 21.58 33.94 -7.06
N LYS A 230 22.86 33.65 -6.91
CA LYS A 230 23.79 34.49 -6.16
C LYS A 230 25.17 34.50 -6.79
N PHE A 231 25.75 35.71 -6.88
CA PHE A 231 27.17 35.88 -7.10
C PHE A 231 27.93 35.54 -5.82
N LEU A 232 28.82 34.55 -5.88
CA LEU A 232 29.57 34.04 -4.73
C LEU A 232 30.90 34.77 -4.56
N GLY A 233 31.43 35.32 -5.66
CA GLY A 233 32.72 36.00 -5.68
C GLY A 233 33.44 35.79 -7.00
N ALA A 234 34.66 36.33 -7.08
CA ALA A 234 35.53 36.15 -8.22
C ALA A 234 36.86 35.51 -7.78
N SER A 235 37.29 34.46 -8.47
CA SER A 235 38.62 33.84 -8.28
C SER A 235 39.73 34.69 -8.91
N LYS A 236 39.38 35.50 -9.91
CA LYS A 236 40.24 36.47 -10.57
C LYS A 236 39.42 37.70 -10.92
N ASN A 237 39.99 38.88 -10.72
CA ASN A 237 39.47 40.14 -11.24
C ASN A 237 40.63 41.04 -11.62
N LYS A 238 41.00 41.02 -12.91
CA LYS A 238 42.02 41.91 -13.45
C LYS A 238 41.33 43.04 -14.18
N HIS A 239 41.82 44.26 -14.00
CA HIS A 239 41.33 45.43 -14.71
C HIS A 239 42.44 46.04 -15.56
N VAL A 240 42.05 46.68 -16.66
CA VAL A 240 42.91 47.46 -17.53
C VAL A 240 42.25 48.83 -17.72
N LYS A 241 43.02 49.89 -17.47
CA LYS A 241 42.58 51.26 -17.77
C LYS A 241 42.88 51.54 -19.24
N GLU A 242 41.89 51.33 -20.09
CA GLU A 242 42.03 51.54 -21.54
C GLU A 242 42.13 53.04 -21.86
N VAL A 243 41.33 53.86 -21.15
CA VAL A 243 41.33 55.31 -21.27
C VAL A 243 41.13 55.93 -19.89
N ALA A 244 41.92 56.95 -19.58
CA ALA A 244 41.69 57.84 -18.44
C ALA A 244 42.16 59.24 -18.82
N GLU A 245 41.21 60.12 -19.13
CA GLU A 245 41.52 61.46 -19.61
C GLU A 245 40.50 62.51 -19.15
N ILE A 246 40.96 63.76 -19.06
CA ILE A 246 40.09 64.92 -18.89
C ILE A 246 39.93 65.58 -20.26
N ARG A 247 38.70 65.86 -20.65
CA ARG A 247 38.35 66.58 -21.86
C ARG A 247 37.72 67.90 -21.49
N ARG A 248 38.13 68.98 -22.16
CA ARG A 248 37.32 70.18 -22.24
C ARG A 248 36.23 69.96 -23.27
N VAL A 249 34.99 70.16 -22.85
CA VAL A 249 33.81 70.20 -23.72
C VAL A 249 33.49 71.65 -24.00
N ASP A 250 33.75 72.09 -25.23
CA ASP A 250 33.41 73.42 -25.71
C ASP A 250 32.08 73.34 -26.46
N ILE A 251 31.11 74.19 -26.12
CA ILE A 251 29.78 74.26 -26.73
C ILE A 251 29.67 75.55 -27.52
N LYS A 252 29.38 75.46 -28.82
CA LYS A 252 29.10 76.62 -29.67
C LYS A 252 27.91 76.33 -30.58
N ASN A 253 26.87 77.17 -30.58
CA ASN A 253 25.65 76.95 -31.35
C ASN A 253 25.06 75.52 -31.15
N ASN A 254 25.04 75.02 -29.92
CA ASN A 254 24.64 73.64 -29.55
C ASN A 254 25.52 72.49 -30.10
N ILE A 255 26.63 72.78 -30.76
CA ILE A 255 27.61 71.79 -31.21
C ILE A 255 28.69 71.63 -30.12
N LYS A 256 28.96 70.38 -29.73
CA LYS A 256 29.99 70.04 -28.75
C LYS A 256 31.29 69.65 -29.45
N THR A 257 32.39 70.29 -29.09
CA THR A 257 33.75 69.88 -29.47
C THR A 257 34.53 69.43 -28.25
N TYR A 258 35.34 68.39 -28.40
CA TYR A 258 36.07 67.75 -27.30
C TYR A 258 37.57 67.95 -27.49
N ASN A 259 38.21 68.57 -26.50
CA ASN A 259 39.65 68.82 -26.48
C ASN A 259 40.28 68.07 -25.30
N ILE A 260 41.20 67.14 -25.56
CA ILE A 260 41.87 66.37 -24.51
C ILE A 260 42.88 67.28 -23.79
N LEU A 261 42.80 67.31 -22.46
CA LEU A 261 43.70 68.07 -21.60
C LEU A 261 44.81 67.15 -21.07
N ASN A 262 46.03 67.32 -21.59
CA ASN A 262 47.19 66.48 -21.29
C ASN A 262 48.19 67.11 -20.30
N GLY A 263 47.77 68.14 -19.55
CA GLY A 263 48.63 68.74 -18.53
C GLY A 263 48.88 67.79 -17.37
N GLN A 264 50.01 67.96 -16.66
CA GLN A 264 50.40 67.06 -15.56
C GLN A 264 49.33 67.00 -14.44
N SER A 265 48.65 68.12 -14.17
CA SER A 265 47.57 68.18 -13.18
C SER A 265 46.34 67.40 -13.65
N GLU A 266 45.99 67.53 -14.93
CA GLU A 266 44.84 66.89 -15.56
C GLU A 266 45.04 65.38 -15.67
N VAL A 267 46.24 64.93 -16.06
CA VAL A 267 46.61 63.50 -16.03
C VAL A 267 46.49 62.92 -14.62
N LYS A 268 46.95 63.66 -13.59
CA LYS A 268 46.79 63.24 -12.20
C LYS A 268 45.32 63.13 -11.80
N LYS A 269 44.49 64.12 -12.15
CA LYS A 269 43.04 64.12 -11.89
C LYS A 269 42.33 62.98 -12.63
N ALA A 270 42.70 62.71 -13.88
CA ALA A 270 42.14 61.62 -14.67
C ALA A 270 42.40 60.26 -14.02
N ASN A 271 43.64 60.03 -13.55
CA ASN A 271 43.99 58.80 -12.83
C ASN A 271 43.22 58.67 -11.51
N GLN A 272 43.10 59.75 -10.73
CA GLN A 272 42.30 59.75 -9.49
C GLN A 272 40.82 59.42 -9.76
N TYR A 273 40.26 59.97 -10.84
CA TYR A 273 38.89 59.66 -11.24
C TYR A 273 38.75 58.20 -11.70
N ALA A 274 39.74 57.67 -12.42
CA ALA A 274 39.75 56.26 -12.82
C ALA A 274 39.80 55.30 -11.61
N ASP A 275 40.59 55.62 -10.59
CA ASP A 275 40.66 54.83 -9.35
C ASP A 275 39.32 54.83 -8.59
N LEU A 276 38.59 55.95 -8.61
CA LEU A 276 37.23 56.01 -8.06
C LEU A 276 36.25 55.13 -8.85
N CYS A 277 36.29 55.20 -10.18
CA CYS A 277 35.44 54.36 -11.04
C CYS A 277 35.71 52.87 -10.83
N GLU A 278 36.97 52.48 -10.63
CA GLU A 278 37.35 51.11 -10.30
C GLU A 278 36.72 50.68 -8.96
N GLN A 279 36.83 51.50 -7.91
CA GLN A 279 36.24 51.20 -6.60
C GLN A 279 34.71 51.08 -6.65
N GLU A 280 34.06 51.96 -7.40
CA GLU A 280 32.61 51.90 -7.64
C GLU A 280 32.23 50.58 -8.34
N TYR A 281 32.98 50.19 -9.38
CA TYR A 281 32.77 48.94 -10.09
C TYR A 281 32.93 47.73 -9.16
N GLN A 282 34.00 47.67 -8.36
CA GLN A 282 34.24 46.57 -7.42
C GLN A 282 33.12 46.45 -6.37
N THR A 283 32.64 47.59 -5.87
CA THR A 283 31.52 47.63 -4.93
C THR A 283 30.27 47.04 -5.58
N ARG A 284 29.93 47.47 -6.80
CA ARG A 284 28.76 46.97 -7.55
C ARG A 284 28.89 45.50 -7.92
N LEU A 285 30.09 45.05 -8.30
CA LEU A 285 30.39 43.65 -8.59
C LEU A 285 30.20 42.77 -7.35
N SER A 286 30.71 43.18 -6.18
CA SER A 286 30.53 42.44 -4.93
C SER A 286 29.06 42.36 -4.49
N GLN A 287 28.24 43.33 -4.87
CA GLN A 287 26.79 43.33 -4.69
C GLN A 287 26.05 42.48 -5.75
N GLY A 288 26.75 41.91 -6.74
CA GLY A 288 26.19 41.13 -7.84
C GLY A 288 25.56 41.96 -8.96
N LEU A 289 25.63 43.30 -8.91
CA LEU A 289 24.94 44.18 -9.85
C LEU A 289 25.51 44.06 -11.27
N GLU A 290 26.83 43.88 -11.38
CA GLU A 290 27.54 43.74 -12.65
C GLU A 290 27.36 42.35 -13.29
N THR A 291 26.73 41.40 -12.59
CA THR A 291 26.59 40.00 -13.04
C THR A 291 25.15 39.51 -13.08
N ASN A 292 24.17 40.39 -12.85
CA ASN A 292 22.74 40.06 -12.86
C ASN A 292 22.24 39.38 -14.15
N PHE A 293 22.88 39.64 -15.29
CA PHE A 293 22.54 38.99 -16.55
C PHE A 293 22.78 37.47 -16.54
N MET A 294 23.55 36.96 -15.57
CA MET A 294 23.79 35.52 -15.37
C MET A 294 22.70 34.84 -14.53
N ASN A 295 21.82 35.59 -13.87
CA ASN A 295 20.86 35.03 -12.91
C ASN A 295 19.97 33.95 -13.53
N ASP A 296 19.46 34.17 -14.75
CA ASP A 296 18.59 33.20 -15.44
C ASP A 296 19.33 31.91 -15.79
N ALA A 297 20.60 32.00 -16.18
CA ALA A 297 21.43 30.83 -16.48
C ALA A 297 21.70 30.02 -15.21
N VAL A 298 22.04 30.70 -14.12
CA VAL A 298 22.27 30.08 -12.80
C VAL A 298 20.99 29.44 -12.28
N LEU A 299 19.84 30.09 -12.43
CA LEU A 299 18.54 29.56 -12.05
C LEU A 299 18.24 28.25 -12.79
N LYS A 300 18.35 28.24 -14.13
CA LYS A 300 18.11 27.01 -14.92
C LYS A 300 19.06 25.87 -14.56
N LEU A 301 20.33 26.17 -14.30
CA LEU A 301 21.28 25.16 -13.83
C LEU A 301 20.87 24.62 -12.46
N ALA A 302 20.41 25.48 -11.55
CA ALA A 302 19.98 25.07 -10.23
C ALA A 302 18.73 24.20 -10.30
N GLU A 303 17.74 24.57 -11.12
CA GLU A 303 16.54 23.75 -11.36
C GLU A 303 16.90 22.36 -11.88
N ASN A 304 17.78 22.28 -12.88
CA ASN A 304 18.23 21.00 -13.45
C ASN A 304 18.99 20.16 -12.42
N PHE A 305 19.84 20.79 -11.62
CA PHE A 305 20.59 20.11 -10.57
C PHE A 305 19.68 19.58 -9.46
N ILE A 306 18.69 20.37 -9.02
CA ILE A 306 17.68 19.93 -8.05
C ILE A 306 16.85 18.78 -8.62
N LYS A 307 16.41 18.86 -9.89
CA LYS A 307 15.73 17.73 -10.55
C LYS A 307 16.59 16.46 -10.52
N LEU A 308 17.89 16.58 -10.75
CA LEU A 308 18.81 15.44 -10.72
C LEU A 308 18.89 14.82 -9.32
N ILE A 309 19.07 15.64 -8.27
CA ILE A 309 19.15 15.18 -6.88
C ILE A 309 17.86 14.52 -6.41
N LEU A 310 16.71 15.04 -6.84
CA LEU A 310 15.40 14.53 -6.45
C LEU A 310 14.85 13.46 -7.39
N SER A 311 15.47 13.24 -8.54
CA SER A 311 15.08 12.18 -9.48
C SER A 311 14.94 10.80 -8.86
N PRO A 312 15.79 10.38 -7.89
CA PRO A 312 15.66 9.06 -7.28
C PRO A 312 14.33 8.87 -6.53
N LEU A 313 13.69 9.95 -6.09
CA LEU A 313 12.40 9.90 -5.37
C LEU A 313 11.23 9.48 -6.28
N LYS A 314 11.43 9.45 -7.61
CA LYS A 314 10.40 9.13 -8.61
C LYS A 314 9.16 10.03 -8.52
N LYS A 315 9.30 11.21 -7.92
CA LYS A 315 8.29 12.27 -7.87
C LYS A 315 8.43 13.18 -9.09
N GLU A 316 7.33 13.79 -9.49
CA GLU A 316 7.34 14.84 -10.50
C GLU A 316 7.80 16.16 -9.85
N ILE A 317 8.91 16.72 -10.33
CA ILE A 317 9.49 17.96 -9.78
C ILE A 317 9.06 19.15 -10.62
N ARG A 318 8.36 20.11 -10.00
CA ARG A 318 7.91 21.36 -10.60
C ARG A 318 8.47 22.56 -9.86
N PHE A 319 8.60 23.67 -10.57
CA PHE A 319 9.18 24.91 -10.05
C PHE A 319 8.10 25.99 -10.06
N ASP A 320 7.98 26.71 -8.95
CA ASP A 320 7.02 27.79 -8.79
C ASP A 320 7.61 28.94 -7.97
N SER A 321 7.11 30.13 -8.21
CA SER A 321 7.47 31.38 -7.51
C SER A 321 6.45 31.78 -6.43
N GLY A 322 5.33 31.06 -6.31
CA GLY A 322 4.27 31.35 -5.35
C GLY A 322 4.67 31.07 -3.89
N ARG A 323 4.16 31.87 -2.95
CA ARG A 323 4.34 31.65 -1.51
C ARG A 323 3.23 30.77 -0.95
N ASP A 324 3.53 29.51 -0.69
CA ASP A 324 2.67 28.66 0.12
C ASP A 324 3.11 28.68 1.59
N ARG A 325 2.15 28.42 2.49
CA ARG A 325 2.40 28.42 3.95
C ARG A 325 2.98 27.10 4.46
N ASP A 326 2.76 26.00 3.74
CA ASP A 326 3.23 24.67 4.11
C ASP A 326 4.49 24.32 3.32
N THR A 327 5.58 25.03 3.61
CA THR A 327 6.89 24.82 3.00
C THR A 327 7.87 24.25 4.00
N MET A 328 8.70 23.31 3.57
CA MET A 328 9.82 22.78 4.34
C MET A 328 11.12 22.94 3.55
N SER A 329 12.27 22.86 4.23
CA SER A 329 13.57 22.75 3.56
C SER A 329 13.73 21.38 2.89
N LEU A 330 14.72 21.26 2.00
CA LEU A 330 15.06 19.99 1.37
C LEU A 330 15.50 18.91 2.39
N GLU A 331 16.28 19.31 3.39
CA GLU A 331 16.76 18.43 4.47
C GLU A 331 15.57 17.91 5.30
N GLU A 332 14.68 18.80 5.75
CA GLU A 332 13.47 18.44 6.51
C GLU A 332 12.51 17.54 5.71
N TYR A 333 12.38 17.77 4.40
CA TYR A 333 11.55 16.94 3.52
C TYR A 333 12.04 15.48 3.49
N ILE A 334 13.34 15.29 3.25
CA ILE A 334 13.93 13.96 3.20
C ILE A 334 13.82 13.27 4.56
N GLU A 335 14.05 13.98 5.66
CA GLU A 335 13.89 13.42 7.01
C GLU A 335 12.45 13.01 7.33
N THR A 336 11.48 13.82 6.92
CA THR A 336 10.05 13.53 7.13
C THR A 336 9.64 12.28 6.35
N GLU A 337 9.97 12.22 5.04
CA GLU A 337 9.67 11.07 4.19
C GLU A 337 10.36 9.79 4.69
N LEU A 338 11.62 9.89 5.15
CA LEU A 338 12.33 8.75 5.75
C LEU A 338 11.58 8.20 6.96
N LYS A 339 11.13 9.08 7.86
CA LYS A 339 10.38 8.67 9.06
C LYS A 339 9.04 8.04 8.70
N GLU A 340 8.30 8.62 7.76
CA GLU A 340 6.99 8.12 7.35
C GLU A 340 7.09 6.75 6.67
N ILE A 341 8.03 6.58 5.73
CA ILE A 341 8.25 5.31 5.04
C ILE A 341 8.75 4.25 6.02
N GLN A 342 9.65 4.60 6.94
CA GLN A 342 10.15 3.67 7.94
C GLN A 342 9.05 3.22 8.91
N ALA A 343 8.18 4.13 9.35
CA ALA A 343 7.03 3.80 10.19
C ALA A 343 6.07 2.85 9.47
N LYS A 344 5.72 3.14 8.21
CA LYS A 344 4.85 2.29 7.40
C LYS A 344 5.44 0.89 7.15
N ARG A 345 6.76 0.81 6.91
CA ARG A 345 7.46 -0.47 6.75
C ARG A 345 7.35 -1.33 8.01
N LEU A 346 7.61 -0.74 9.18
CA LEU A 346 7.51 -1.43 10.46
C LEU A 346 6.08 -1.90 10.76
N GLU A 347 5.07 -1.07 10.46
CA GLU A 347 3.66 -1.45 10.60
C GLU A 347 3.29 -2.67 9.73
N LEU A 348 3.75 -2.71 8.47
CA LEU A 348 3.53 -3.86 7.59
C LEU A 348 4.31 -5.11 8.03
N GLU A 349 5.54 -4.96 8.53
CA GLU A 349 6.32 -6.07 9.09
C GLU A 349 5.61 -6.69 10.31
N ASP A 350 5.08 -5.86 11.21
CA ASP A 350 4.36 -6.33 12.39
C ASP A 350 3.00 -6.95 12.01
N SER A 351 2.28 -6.37 11.06
CA SER A 351 1.07 -6.98 10.48
C SER A 351 1.35 -8.36 9.87
N ASN A 352 2.46 -8.51 9.12
CA ASN A 352 2.89 -9.79 8.57
C ASN A 352 3.21 -10.83 9.65
N LYS A 353 3.87 -10.44 10.76
CA LYS A 353 4.16 -11.35 11.87
C LYS A 353 2.88 -11.85 12.54
N ILE A 354 1.89 -10.97 12.71
CA ILE A 354 0.58 -11.35 13.26
C ILE A 354 -0.11 -12.34 12.33
N LEU A 355 -0.20 -12.02 11.04
CA LEU A 355 -0.81 -12.90 10.03
C LEU A 355 -0.11 -14.26 9.94
N ASP A 356 1.22 -14.30 10.03
CA ASP A 356 1.98 -15.56 10.06
C ASP A 356 1.61 -16.42 11.27
N SER A 357 1.54 -15.82 12.47
CA SER A 357 1.15 -16.53 13.69
C SER A 357 -0.28 -17.07 13.65
N GLU A 358 -1.22 -16.30 13.07
CA GLU A 358 -2.60 -16.73 12.86
C GLU A 358 -2.67 -17.87 11.84
N THR A 359 -1.91 -17.77 10.76
CA THR A 359 -1.84 -18.79 9.70
C THR A 359 -1.30 -20.10 10.25
N GLN A 360 -0.21 -20.08 11.03
CA GLN A 360 0.34 -21.27 11.69
C GLN A 360 -0.66 -21.91 12.66
N THR A 361 -1.44 -21.09 13.38
CA THR A 361 -2.48 -21.59 14.29
C THR A 361 -3.59 -22.29 13.50
N LYS A 362 -4.08 -21.67 12.42
CA LYS A 362 -5.10 -22.26 11.54
C LYS A 362 -4.60 -23.52 10.82
N GLU A 363 -3.33 -23.58 10.43
CA GLU A 363 -2.73 -24.78 9.82
C GLU A 363 -2.72 -25.96 10.81
N LYS A 364 -2.38 -25.73 12.09
CA LYS A 364 -2.46 -26.76 13.13
C LYS A 364 -3.90 -27.22 13.38
N GLU A 365 -4.87 -26.29 13.40
CA GLU A 365 -6.28 -26.64 13.51
C GLU A 365 -6.77 -27.47 12.31
N LEU A 366 -6.33 -27.10 11.11
CA LEU A 366 -6.65 -27.81 9.88
C LEU A 366 -6.10 -29.24 9.90
N GLU A 367 -4.85 -29.42 10.34
CA GLU A 367 -4.21 -30.73 10.49
C GLU A 367 -4.96 -31.61 11.51
N ASN A 368 -5.37 -31.02 12.64
CA ASN A 368 -6.20 -31.69 13.64
C ASN A 368 -7.61 -32.05 13.14
N LEU A 369 -8.19 -31.26 12.23
CA LEU A 369 -9.47 -31.57 11.60
C LEU A 369 -9.32 -32.70 10.56
N LYS A 370 -8.25 -32.67 9.76
CA LYS A 370 -7.95 -33.72 8.79
C LYS A 370 -7.74 -35.08 9.46
N SER A 371 -7.02 -35.14 10.58
CA SER A 371 -6.83 -36.40 11.32
C SER A 371 -8.15 -36.98 11.86
N LYS A 372 -9.05 -36.13 12.38
CA LYS A 372 -10.37 -36.55 12.88
C LYS A 372 -11.36 -37.03 11.81
N ILE A 373 -11.11 -36.74 10.53
CA ILE A 373 -11.94 -37.17 9.40
C ILE A 373 -11.33 -38.39 8.69
N GLY A 374 -10.01 -38.59 8.83
CA GLY A 374 -9.27 -39.73 8.29
C GLY A 374 -9.34 -41.00 9.15
N ASP A 375 -9.65 -40.86 10.44
CA ASP A 375 -10.09 -41.94 11.35
C ASP A 375 -11.62 -42.12 11.29
#